data_AF-A0A6G6YNR3-F1
#
_entry.id   AF-A0A6G6YNR3-F1
#
_cell.length_a   1.000
_cell.length_b   1.000
_cell.length_c   1.000
_cell.angle_alpha   90.00
_cell.angle_beta   90.00
_cell.angle_gamma   90.00
#
_symmetry.space_group_name_H-M   'P 1'
#
loop_
_entity.id
_entity.type
_entity.pdbx_description
1 polymer ?
#
loop_
_entity_poly.entity_id
_entity_poly.type
_entity_poly.pdbx_seq_one_letter_code
_entity_poly.pdbx_strand_id
1 'polypeptide(L)'
;MAETVPIDRPPAAGATVSQPRSRKAATVSASALAQHLDCSRTYIGKLEAEGVFQRQGGGFPLDQSRVAYLRYLRRERRQSPRSAVDAEFALAKAELVRLRVAEKQRELIPQEEAFSQMEQLVGLFLTGLSGLSARCGGRDLAARRAIDKAVFDLRVEIAEACTKQADQRGEPLY
;
A
#
# COMPACT_ATOMS: atom_id res chain seq x y z
N MET A 1 41.37 39.31 7.92
CA MET A 1 42.46 38.43 7.46
C MET A 1 42.24 37.07 8.10
N ALA A 2 41.73 36.11 7.32
CA ALA A 2 41.54 34.73 7.74
C ALA A 2 42.07 33.86 6.60
N GLU A 3 43.14 33.14 6.89
CA GLU A 3 43.87 32.28 5.95
C GLU A 3 42.97 31.17 5.39
N THR A 4 42.95 31.08 4.07
CA THR A 4 42.41 29.93 3.33
C THR A 4 43.43 28.80 3.37
N VAL A 5 43.13 27.74 4.11
CA VAL A 5 43.88 26.48 4.09
C VAL A 5 43.59 25.75 2.77
N PRO A 6 44.60 25.43 1.94
CA PRO A 6 44.38 24.62 0.74
C PRO A 6 44.29 23.15 1.15
N ILE A 7 43.18 22.50 0.80
CA ILE A 7 43.02 21.04 0.93
C ILE A 7 43.82 20.41 -0.20
N ASP A 8 44.99 19.91 0.15
CA ASP A 8 45.87 19.15 -0.74
C ASP A 8 45.21 17.80 -1.08
N ARG A 9 44.87 17.62 -2.35
CA ARG A 9 44.21 16.43 -2.87
C ARG A 9 45.30 15.40 -3.17
N PRO A 10 45.36 14.23 -2.51
CA PRO A 10 46.37 13.25 -2.83
C PRO A 10 46.19 12.78 -4.29
N PRO A 11 47.29 12.57 -5.04
CA PRO A 11 47.19 12.14 -6.42
C PRO A 11 46.57 10.75 -6.46
N ALA A 12 45.54 10.61 -7.32
CA ALA A 12 44.92 9.35 -7.63
C ALA A 12 46.00 8.40 -8.19
N ALA A 13 46.53 7.55 -7.32
CA ALA A 13 47.34 6.41 -7.71
C ALA A 13 46.44 5.52 -8.56
N GLY A 14 46.64 5.59 -9.88
CA GLY A 14 46.04 4.69 -10.86
C GLY A 14 46.50 3.27 -10.60
N ALA A 15 45.87 2.60 -9.65
CA ALA A 15 45.87 1.15 -9.59
C ALA A 15 44.94 0.68 -10.71
N THR A 16 45.50 0.58 -11.92
CA THR A 16 44.94 -0.28 -12.95
C THR A 16 44.82 -1.66 -12.35
N VAL A 17 43.61 -2.01 -11.89
CA VAL A 17 43.28 -3.38 -11.49
C VAL A 17 43.58 -4.22 -12.72
N SER A 18 44.70 -4.95 -12.69
CA SER A 18 45.04 -5.92 -13.72
C SER A 18 43.87 -6.87 -13.84
N GLN A 19 43.12 -6.75 -14.94
CA GLN A 19 42.09 -7.71 -15.28
C GLN A 19 42.73 -9.10 -15.26
N PRO A 20 42.15 -10.08 -14.54
CA PRO A 20 42.67 -11.42 -14.54
C PRO A 20 42.70 -11.90 -15.99
N ARG A 21 43.89 -12.29 -16.44
CA ARG A 21 44.15 -12.98 -17.71
C ARG A 21 42.98 -13.91 -18.02
N SER A 22 42.40 -13.75 -19.21
CA SER A 22 41.49 -14.68 -19.86
C SER A 22 41.94 -16.13 -19.59
N ARG A 23 41.39 -16.72 -18.53
CA ARG A 23 41.46 -18.16 -18.27
C ARG A 23 40.57 -18.74 -19.35
N LYS A 24 41.15 -19.57 -20.24
CA LYS A 24 40.37 -20.36 -21.20
C LYS A 24 39.14 -20.90 -20.47
N ALA A 25 37.96 -20.50 -20.92
CA ALA A 25 36.73 -20.92 -20.27
C ALA A 25 36.70 -22.44 -20.32
N ALA A 26 36.72 -23.08 -19.14
CA ALA A 26 36.64 -24.52 -19.06
C ALA A 26 35.31 -24.94 -19.66
N THR A 27 35.35 -25.47 -20.89
CA THR A 27 34.19 -25.99 -21.58
C THR A 27 33.90 -27.38 -21.05
N VAL A 28 32.70 -27.60 -20.56
CA VAL A 28 32.25 -28.88 -20.01
C VAL A 28 31.18 -29.51 -20.89
N SER A 29 31.03 -30.82 -20.79
CA SER A 29 29.92 -31.53 -21.42
C SER A 29 28.59 -31.21 -20.75
N ALA A 30 27.48 -31.49 -21.42
CA ALA A 30 26.13 -31.32 -20.85
C ALA A 30 25.94 -32.11 -19.54
N SER A 31 26.51 -33.33 -19.45
CA SER A 31 26.41 -34.18 -18.27
C SER A 31 27.19 -33.63 -17.09
N ALA A 32 28.39 -33.09 -17.33
CA ALA A 32 29.19 -32.44 -16.30
C ALA A 32 28.56 -31.12 -15.84
N LEU A 33 27.96 -30.35 -16.75
CA LEU A 33 27.21 -29.15 -16.37
C LEU A 33 25.99 -29.49 -15.51
N ALA A 34 25.25 -30.54 -15.85
CA ALA A 34 24.11 -31.03 -15.10
C ALA A 34 24.49 -31.37 -13.64
N GLN A 35 25.63 -32.07 -13.45
CA GLN A 35 26.18 -32.36 -12.13
C GLN A 35 26.55 -31.08 -11.35
N HIS A 36 27.16 -30.10 -12.01
CA HIS A 36 27.53 -28.84 -11.37
C HIS A 36 26.34 -27.98 -10.93
N LEU A 37 25.21 -28.09 -11.63
CA LEU A 37 23.99 -27.34 -11.34
C LEU A 37 22.97 -28.16 -10.55
N ASP A 38 23.33 -29.38 -10.15
CA ASP A 38 22.48 -30.34 -9.43
C ASP A 38 21.11 -30.55 -10.12
N CYS A 39 21.15 -30.80 -11.43
CA CYS A 39 19.94 -31.03 -12.23
C CYS A 39 20.16 -32.12 -13.28
N SER A 40 19.12 -32.48 -14.04
CA SER A 40 19.21 -33.54 -15.05
C SER A 40 19.83 -33.04 -16.35
N ARG A 41 20.50 -33.93 -17.09
CA ARG A 41 21.01 -33.64 -18.44
C ARG A 41 19.90 -33.22 -19.41
N THR A 42 18.71 -33.80 -19.28
CA THR A 42 17.54 -33.43 -20.09
C THR A 42 17.10 -32.00 -19.81
N TYR A 43 17.18 -31.57 -18.55
CA TYR A 43 16.87 -30.19 -18.16
C TYR A 43 17.90 -29.19 -18.70
N ILE A 44 19.18 -29.54 -18.77
CA ILE A 44 20.19 -28.72 -19.48
C ILE A 44 19.82 -28.54 -20.96
N GLY A 45 19.36 -29.60 -21.64
CA GLY A 45 18.92 -29.52 -23.04
C GLY A 45 17.69 -28.64 -23.22
N LYS A 46 16.73 -28.68 -22.28
CA LYS A 46 15.59 -27.76 -22.25
C LYS A 46 16.05 -26.30 -22.11
N LEU A 47 16.92 -26.01 -21.14
CA LEU A 47 17.43 -24.67 -20.89
C LEU A 47 18.32 -24.15 -22.03
N GLU A 48 19.00 -25.04 -22.74
CA GLU A 48 19.68 -24.70 -24.00
C GLU A 48 18.68 -24.29 -25.09
N ALA A 49 17.61 -25.07 -25.29
CA ALA A 49 16.57 -24.75 -26.27
C ALA A 49 15.81 -23.44 -25.94
N GLU A 50 15.64 -23.14 -24.66
CA GLU A 50 15.08 -21.87 -24.16
C GLU A 50 16.07 -20.69 -24.25
N GLY A 51 17.32 -20.95 -24.68
CA GLY A 51 18.35 -19.92 -24.86
C GLY A 51 19.02 -19.45 -23.56
N VAL A 52 18.79 -20.14 -22.44
CA VAL A 52 19.45 -19.85 -21.15
C VAL A 52 20.93 -20.21 -21.19
N PHE A 53 21.27 -21.35 -21.81
CA PHE A 53 22.66 -21.76 -22.03
C PHE A 53 23.08 -21.57 -23.47
N GLN A 54 24.33 -21.16 -23.67
CA GLN A 54 24.94 -21.06 -24.99
C GLN A 54 26.15 -21.99 -25.07
N ARG A 55 26.24 -22.74 -26.18
CA ARG A 55 27.42 -23.56 -26.47
C ARG A 55 28.53 -22.73 -27.08
N GLN A 56 29.76 -23.12 -26.76
CA GLN A 56 30.96 -22.67 -27.46
C GLN A 56 31.71 -23.90 -27.95
N GLY A 57 31.76 -24.09 -29.26
CA GLY A 57 32.27 -25.32 -29.87
C GLY A 57 31.47 -26.55 -29.42
N GLY A 58 32.17 -27.58 -28.95
CA GLY A 58 31.56 -28.85 -28.54
C GLY A 58 30.98 -28.88 -27.12
N GLY A 59 31.04 -27.78 -26.34
CA GLY A 59 30.69 -27.79 -24.92
C GLY A 59 30.10 -26.48 -24.40
N PHE A 60 29.88 -26.44 -23.09
CA PHE A 60 29.34 -25.29 -22.38
C PHE A 60 30.43 -24.60 -21.55
N PRO A 61 30.60 -23.28 -21.66
CA PRO A 61 31.51 -22.54 -20.79
C PRO A 61 30.98 -22.55 -19.35
N LEU A 62 31.64 -23.26 -18.43
CA LEU A 62 31.10 -23.56 -17.10
C LEU A 62 30.66 -22.32 -16.31
N ASP A 63 31.54 -21.31 -16.19
CA ASP A 63 31.26 -20.12 -15.38
C ASP A 63 30.17 -19.24 -15.98
N GLN A 64 30.11 -19.12 -17.31
CA GLN A 64 29.04 -18.38 -17.99
C GLN A 64 27.69 -19.08 -17.80
N SER A 65 27.66 -20.41 -17.95
CA SER A 65 26.45 -21.20 -17.71
C SER A 65 25.97 -21.08 -16.27
N ARG A 66 26.85 -21.11 -15.26
CA ARG A 66 26.46 -20.91 -13.86
C ARG A 66 25.80 -19.54 -13.63
N VAL A 67 26.40 -18.48 -14.15
CA VAL A 67 25.83 -17.13 -14.03
C VAL A 67 24.49 -17.02 -14.76
N ALA A 68 24.38 -17.60 -15.95
CA ALA A 68 23.14 -17.63 -16.73
C ALA A 68 22.03 -18.37 -15.96
N TYR A 69 22.35 -19.50 -15.34
CA TYR A 69 21.41 -20.27 -14.53
C TYR A 69 20.91 -19.48 -13.31
N LEU A 70 21.80 -18.82 -12.57
CA LEU A 70 21.40 -17.98 -11.44
C LEU A 70 20.52 -16.80 -11.88
N ARG A 71 20.79 -16.19 -13.03
CA ARG A 71 19.94 -15.14 -13.59
C ARG A 71 18.57 -15.68 -13.98
N TYR A 72 18.52 -16.85 -14.61
CA TYR A 72 17.29 -17.55 -14.95
C TYR A 72 16.44 -17.83 -13.70
N LEU A 73 17.01 -18.43 -12.65
CA LEU A 73 16.30 -18.72 -11.39
C LEU A 73 15.76 -17.44 -10.73
N ARG A 74 16.53 -16.35 -10.75
CA ARG A 74 16.08 -15.05 -10.23
C ARG A 74 14.91 -14.49 -11.04
N ARG A 75 14.90 -14.70 -12.36
CA ARG A 75 13.81 -14.26 -13.24
C ARG A 75 12.55 -15.08 -13.01
N GLU A 76 12.65 -16.41 -12.98
CA GLU A 76 11.51 -17.28 -12.68
C GLU A 76 10.92 -16.99 -11.31
N ARG A 77 11.76 -16.76 -10.30
CA ARG A 77 11.26 -16.40 -8.96
C ARG A 77 10.49 -15.09 -8.94
N ARG A 78 10.87 -14.11 -9.77
CA ARG A 78 10.14 -12.84 -9.94
C ARG A 78 8.86 -12.99 -10.76
N GLN A 79 8.84 -13.93 -11.69
CA GLN A 79 7.69 -14.18 -12.56
C GLN A 79 6.72 -15.19 -11.95
N SER A 80 7.08 -15.81 -10.83
CA SER A 80 6.21 -16.75 -10.13
C SER A 80 4.94 -16.03 -9.68
N PRO A 81 3.74 -16.53 -10.03
CA PRO A 81 2.47 -15.94 -9.60
C PRO A 81 2.35 -15.87 -8.07
N ARG A 82 3.07 -16.75 -7.35
CA ARG A 82 3.17 -16.72 -5.90
C ARG A 82 3.78 -15.41 -5.37
N SER A 83 4.78 -14.86 -6.06
CA SER A 83 5.43 -13.60 -5.67
C SER A 83 4.53 -12.37 -5.87
N ALA A 84 3.66 -12.40 -6.88
CA ALA A 84 2.66 -11.36 -7.11
C ALA A 84 1.57 -11.40 -6.03
N VAL A 85 1.03 -12.60 -5.76
CA VAL A 85 0.03 -12.80 -4.69
C VAL A 85 0.59 -12.44 -3.32
N ASP A 86 1.84 -12.80 -3.01
CA ASP A 86 2.49 -12.44 -1.75
C ASP A 86 2.65 -10.90 -1.62
N ALA A 87 2.93 -10.20 -2.72
CA ALA A 87 3.05 -8.75 -2.72
C ALA A 87 1.69 -8.06 -2.54
N GLU A 88 0.63 -8.53 -3.22
CA GLU A 88 -0.74 -8.04 -3.04
C GLU A 88 -1.22 -8.27 -1.60
N PHE A 89 -0.95 -9.44 -1.03
CA PHE A 89 -1.29 -9.76 0.36
C PHE A 89 -0.54 -8.85 1.34
N ALA A 90 0.74 -8.55 1.09
CA ALA A 90 1.52 -7.64 1.91
C ALA A 90 0.96 -6.21 1.88
N LEU A 91 0.53 -5.73 0.71
CA LEU A 91 -0.10 -4.41 0.57
C LEU A 91 -1.44 -4.35 1.32
N ALA A 92 -2.32 -5.33 1.13
CA ALA A 92 -3.61 -5.38 1.83
C ALA A 92 -3.43 -5.45 3.35
N LYS A 93 -2.43 -6.20 3.83
CA LYS A 93 -2.10 -6.27 5.26
C LYS A 93 -1.56 -4.94 5.79
N ALA A 94 -0.73 -4.25 5.02
CA ALA A 94 -0.21 -2.93 5.39
C ALA A 94 -1.34 -1.90 5.51
N GLU A 95 -2.32 -1.94 4.60
CA GLU A 95 -3.50 -1.08 4.65
C GLU A 95 -4.35 -1.35 5.89
N LEU A 96 -4.63 -2.62 6.22
CA LEU A 96 -5.34 -2.97 7.45
C LEU A 96 -4.62 -2.49 8.72
N VAL A 97 -3.30 -2.60 8.76
CA VAL A 97 -2.51 -2.09 9.89
C VAL A 97 -2.63 -0.58 9.98
N ARG A 98 -2.56 0.13 8.85
CA ARG A 98 -2.73 1.58 8.81
C ARG A 98 -4.10 2.01 9.36
N LEU A 99 -5.19 1.37 8.91
CA LEU A 99 -6.54 1.66 9.38
C LEU A 99 -6.68 1.44 10.89
N ARG A 100 -6.15 0.33 11.41
CA ARG A 100 -6.17 0.04 12.86
C ARG A 100 -5.32 1.01 13.68
N VAL A 101 -4.19 1.47 13.14
CA VAL A 101 -3.36 2.48 13.82
C VAL A 101 -4.12 3.79 13.90
N ALA A 102 -4.73 4.24 12.80
CA ALA A 102 -5.54 5.46 12.76
C ALA A 102 -6.77 5.38 13.68
N GLU A 103 -7.45 4.24 13.75
CA GLU A 103 -8.54 3.98 14.70
C GLU A 103 -8.05 4.09 16.15
N LYS A 104 -6.92 3.45 16.50
CA LYS A 104 -6.33 3.54 17.84
C LYS A 104 -5.86 4.95 18.21
N GLN A 105 -5.41 5.72 17.23
CA GLN A 105 -5.04 7.13 17.39
C GLN A 105 -6.27 8.05 17.51
N ARG A 106 -7.49 7.50 17.39
CA ARG A 106 -8.77 8.21 17.37
C ARG A 106 -8.89 9.22 16.22
N GLU A 107 -8.14 8.99 15.14
CA GLU A 107 -8.30 9.75 13.90
C GLU A 107 -9.48 9.24 13.08
N LEU A 108 -9.82 7.96 13.23
CA LEU A 108 -10.97 7.32 12.59
C LEU A 108 -11.84 6.65 13.65
N ILE A 109 -13.14 6.64 13.41
CA ILE A 109 -14.13 5.87 14.17
C ILE A 109 -15.01 5.06 13.21
N PRO A 110 -15.58 3.93 13.67
CA PRO A 110 -16.57 3.21 12.89
C PRO A 110 -17.77 4.09 12.53
N GLN A 111 -18.28 3.93 11.31
CA GLN A 111 -19.38 4.76 10.82
C GLN A 111 -20.67 4.54 11.63
N GLU A 112 -20.98 3.30 12.02
CA GLU A 112 -22.12 2.97 12.88
C GLU A 112 -22.04 3.68 14.24
N GLU A 113 -20.83 3.77 14.82
CA GLU A 113 -20.62 4.49 16.07
C GLU A 113 -20.82 6.00 15.89
N ALA A 114 -20.30 6.57 14.80
CA ALA A 114 -20.50 7.97 14.46
C ALA A 114 -21.99 8.32 14.30
N PHE A 115 -22.74 7.47 13.58
CA PHE A 115 -24.19 7.65 13.42
C PHE A 115 -24.94 7.50 14.73
N SER A 116 -24.62 6.48 15.53
CA SER A 116 -25.28 6.27 16.81
C SER A 116 -25.08 7.46 17.76
N GLN A 117 -23.85 7.99 17.84
CA GLN A 117 -23.57 9.19 18.64
C GLN A 117 -24.32 10.41 18.10
N MET A 118 -24.40 10.57 16.78
CA MET A 118 -25.12 11.67 16.15
C MET A 118 -26.63 11.60 16.44
N GLU A 119 -27.25 10.42 16.29
CA GLU A 119 -28.66 10.19 16.63
C GLU A 119 -28.96 10.51 18.09
N GLN A 120 -28.09 10.07 19.01
CA GLN A 120 -28.23 10.39 20.44
C GLN A 120 -28.19 11.90 20.69
N LEU A 121 -27.22 12.60 20.09
CA LEU A 121 -27.07 14.04 20.26
C LEU A 121 -28.28 14.80 19.69
N VAL A 122 -28.74 14.42 18.50
CA VAL A 122 -29.94 15.00 17.87
C VAL A 122 -31.18 14.70 18.71
N GLY A 123 -31.32 13.49 19.22
CA GLY A 123 -32.42 13.10 20.10
C GLY A 123 -32.50 13.96 21.36
N LEU A 124 -31.37 14.14 22.07
CA LEU A 124 -31.29 15.01 23.24
C LEU A 124 -31.67 16.45 22.91
N PHE A 125 -31.20 16.98 21.79
CA PHE A 125 -31.54 18.32 21.34
C PHE A 125 -33.04 18.48 21.05
N LEU A 126 -33.64 17.51 20.34
CA LEU A 126 -35.08 17.51 20.05
C LEU A 126 -35.91 17.40 21.33
N THR A 127 -35.52 16.56 22.29
CA THR A 127 -36.18 16.48 23.60
C THR A 127 -36.12 17.82 24.33
N GLY A 128 -34.96 18.48 24.34
CA GLY A 128 -34.80 19.80 24.96
C GLY A 128 -35.68 20.87 24.33
N LEU A 129 -35.76 20.91 22.99
CA LEU A 129 -36.63 21.82 22.25
C LEU A 129 -38.11 21.55 22.51
N SER A 130 -38.53 20.28 22.58
CA SER A 130 -39.93 19.93 22.87
C SER A 130 -40.36 20.38 24.27
N GLY A 131 -39.43 20.44 25.22
CA GLY A 131 -39.70 20.93 26.58
C GLY A 131 -39.71 22.45 26.72
N LEU A 132 -39.35 23.19 25.67
CA LEU A 132 -39.09 24.64 25.76
C LEU A 132 -40.37 25.44 26.03
N SER A 133 -41.50 25.07 25.41
CA SER A 133 -42.79 25.73 25.63
C SER A 133 -43.24 25.62 27.09
N ALA A 134 -43.08 24.45 27.70
CA ALA A 134 -43.41 24.23 29.10
C ALA A 134 -42.60 25.13 30.05
N ARG A 135 -41.31 25.33 29.74
CA ARG A 135 -40.35 26.13 30.53
C ARG A 135 -40.55 27.64 30.36
N CYS A 136 -40.80 28.09 29.14
CA CYS A 136 -40.87 29.51 28.82
C CYS A 136 -42.29 30.09 28.88
N GLY A 137 -43.32 29.28 28.59
CA GLY A 137 -44.71 29.73 28.50
C GLY A 137 -45.49 29.74 29.82
N GLY A 138 -44.95 29.21 30.93
CA GLY A 138 -45.61 29.26 32.24
C GLY A 138 -47.05 28.72 32.22
N ARG A 139 -48.03 29.49 32.71
CA ARG A 139 -49.47 29.15 32.62
C ARG A 139 -50.16 29.65 31.35
N ASP A 140 -49.46 30.40 30.50
CA ASP A 140 -50.02 30.97 29.27
C ASP A 140 -50.01 29.93 28.14
N LEU A 141 -51.21 29.43 27.83
CA LEU A 141 -51.40 28.46 26.76
C LEU A 141 -51.17 29.03 25.36
N ALA A 142 -51.42 30.33 25.15
CA ALA A 142 -51.19 30.97 23.86
C ALA A 142 -49.68 31.09 23.58
N ALA A 143 -48.92 31.54 24.58
CA ALA A 143 -47.46 31.58 24.50
C ALA A 143 -46.85 30.18 24.28
N ARG A 144 -47.33 29.16 25.00
CA ARG A 144 -46.88 27.76 24.80
C ARG A 144 -47.09 27.29 23.36
N ARG A 145 -48.28 27.49 22.80
CA ARG A 145 -48.61 27.10 21.42
C ARG A 145 -47.76 27.85 20.39
N ALA A 146 -47.51 29.15 20.61
CA ALA A 146 -46.66 29.94 19.73
C ALA A 146 -45.21 29.40 19.71
N ILE A 147 -44.69 29.01 20.88
CA ILE A 147 -43.36 28.40 21.01
C ILE A 147 -43.32 27.03 20.34
N ASP A 148 -44.31 26.16 20.59
CA ASP A 148 -44.37 24.83 19.96
C ASP A 148 -44.40 24.93 18.43
N LYS A 149 -45.17 25.90 17.91
CA LYS A 149 -45.21 26.17 16.47
C LYS A 149 -43.83 26.60 15.93
N ALA A 150 -43.20 27.58 16.56
CA ALA A 150 -41.87 28.04 16.15
C ALA A 150 -40.81 26.92 16.21
N VAL A 151 -40.88 26.05 17.22
CA VAL A 151 -40.00 24.87 17.34
C VAL A 151 -40.26 23.87 16.22
N PHE A 152 -41.52 23.63 15.86
CA PHE A 152 -41.87 22.74 14.75
C PHE A 152 -41.37 23.29 13.41
N ASP A 153 -41.67 24.56 13.12
CA ASP A 153 -41.25 25.21 11.88
C ASP A 153 -39.71 25.15 11.72
N LEU A 154 -38.96 25.42 12.80
CA LEU A 154 -37.50 25.30 12.80
C LEU A 154 -37.00 23.87 12.53
N ARG A 155 -37.69 22.84 13.03
CA ARG A 155 -37.31 21.44 12.76
C ARG A 155 -37.47 21.08 11.29
N VAL A 156 -38.54 21.59 10.66
CA VAL A 156 -38.77 21.40 9.22
C VAL A 156 -37.67 22.08 8.42
N GLU A 157 -37.33 23.32 8.74
CA GLU A 157 -36.24 24.05 8.08
C GLU A 157 -34.89 23.33 8.18
N ILE A 158 -34.56 22.81 9.37
CA ILE A 158 -33.32 22.04 9.58
C ILE A 158 -33.33 20.75 8.75
N ALA A 159 -34.45 20.02 8.72
CA ALA A 159 -34.57 18.79 7.95
C ALA A 159 -34.38 19.05 6.44
N GLU A 160 -35.03 20.10 5.91
CA GLU A 160 -34.87 20.51 4.51
C GLU A 160 -33.42 20.92 4.19
N ALA A 161 -32.77 21.66 5.08
CA ALA A 161 -31.36 22.06 4.91
C ALA A 161 -30.42 20.84 4.89
N CYS A 162 -30.64 19.85 5.77
CA CYS A 162 -29.87 18.61 5.82
C CYS A 162 -30.05 17.79 4.54
N THR A 163 -31.30 17.60 4.07
CA THR A 163 -31.59 16.89 2.80
C THR A 163 -30.90 17.56 1.62
N LYS A 164 -31.00 18.90 1.53
CA LYS A 164 -30.34 19.66 0.46
C LYS A 164 -28.82 19.51 0.48
N GLN A 165 -28.20 19.44 1.66
CA GLN A 165 -26.77 19.19 1.78
C GLN A 165 -26.39 17.75 1.38
N ALA A 166 -27.21 16.76 1.73
CA ALA A 166 -27.01 15.38 1.31
C ALA A 166 -27.07 15.26 -0.23
N ASP A 167 -28.09 15.85 -0.85
CA ASP A 167 -28.27 15.88 -2.32
C ASP A 167 -27.06 16.52 -3.02
N GLN A 168 -26.52 17.61 -2.49
CA GLN A 168 -25.35 18.30 -3.04
C GLN A 168 -24.06 17.48 -2.97
N ARG A 169 -23.96 16.57 -2.00
CA ARG A 169 -22.78 15.71 -1.81
C ARG A 169 -22.87 14.40 -2.59
N GLY A 170 -24.02 14.11 -3.21
CA GLY A 170 -24.24 12.86 -3.95
C GLY A 170 -24.25 11.63 -3.05
N GLU A 171 -24.46 11.80 -1.75
CA GLU A 171 -24.57 10.71 -0.78
C GLU A 171 -26.04 10.21 -0.77
N PRO A 172 -26.33 8.95 -1.14
CA PRO A 172 -27.67 8.41 -0.95
C PRO A 172 -27.97 8.30 0.54
N LEU A 173 -29.19 8.68 0.94
CA LEU A 173 -29.72 8.39 2.28
C LEU A 173 -29.80 6.86 2.43
N TYR A 174 -28.90 6.29 3.25
CA TYR A 174 -28.91 4.87 3.63
C TYR A 174 -29.99 4.59 4.67
#